data_AF-A0A6B3HZH3-F1
#
_entry.id   AF-A0A6B3HZH3-F1
#
_cell.length_a   1.000
_cell.length_b   1.000
_cell.length_c   1.000
_cell.angle_alpha   90.00
_cell.angle_beta   90.00
_cell.angle_gamma   90.00
#
_symmetry.space_group_name_H-M   'P 1'
#
loop_
_entity.id
_entity.type
_entity.pdbx_description
1 polymer ?
#
loop_
_entity_poly.entity_id
_entity_poly.type
_entity_poly.pdbx_seq_one_letter_code
_entity_poly.pdbx_strand_id
1 'polypeptide(L)' 'KISQDYSNQAGQYDIATISNFELPFFAENGWLRPLDEYVDADPDFDQQDILPPLRESLTHKDGKLYAQPFYGESSFLM' A
#
# COMPACT_ATOMS: atom_id res chain seq x y z
N LYS A 1 -15.90 4.25 8.08
CA LYS A 1 -16.31 2.84 8.04
C LYS A 1 -15.11 1.96 7.72
N ILE A 2 -14.42 2.15 6.59
CA ILE A 2 -13.23 1.35 6.27
C ILE A 2 -12.11 1.44 7.33
N SER A 3 -11.78 2.65 7.80
CA SER A 3 -10.77 2.82 8.87
C SER A 3 -11.17 2.18 10.20
N GLN A 4 -12.48 2.01 10.47
CA GLN A 4 -12.97 1.30 11.66
C GLN A 4 -12.79 -0.21 11.52
N ASP A 5 -12.92 -0.76 10.31
CA ASP A 5 -12.69 -2.18 10.06
C ASP A 5 -11.20 -2.53 10.23
N TYR A 6 -10.30 -1.68 9.73
CA TYR A 6 -8.86 -1.81 9.96
C TYR A 6 -8.50 -1.65 11.44
N SER A 7 -9.06 -0.65 12.14
CA SER A 7 -8.75 -0.45 13.56
C SER A 7 -9.26 -1.57 14.45
N ASN A 8 -10.45 -2.12 14.13
CA ASN A 8 -11.05 -3.20 14.90
C ASN A 8 -10.51 -4.58 14.51
N GLN A 9 -9.68 -4.66 13.45
CA GLN A 9 -9.19 -5.92 12.88
C GLN A 9 -10.33 -6.91 12.66
N ALA A 10 -11.46 -6.40 12.14
CA ALA A 10 -12.73 -7.13 12.10
C ALA A 10 -12.73 -8.31 11.11
N GLY A 11 -11.70 -8.45 10.28
CA GLY A 11 -11.54 -9.54 9.32
C GLY A 11 -12.61 -9.55 8.22
N GLN A 12 -13.26 -8.41 7.97
CA GLN A 12 -14.33 -8.32 6.97
C GLN A 12 -13.81 -8.38 5.52
N TYR A 13 -12.55 -7.98 5.30
CA TYR A 13 -11.90 -7.98 4.00
C TYR A 13 -10.50 -8.57 4.11
N ASP A 14 -10.18 -9.52 3.22
CA ASP A 14 -8.82 -10.04 3.07
C ASP A 14 -7.95 -9.11 2.20
N ILE A 15 -8.58 -8.47 1.22
CA ILE A 15 -7.97 -7.50 0.29
C ILE A 15 -8.89 -6.29 0.21
N ALA A 16 -8.34 -5.09 0.29
CA ALA A 16 -9.10 -3.85 0.18
C ALA A 16 -8.30 -2.76 -0.53
N THR A 17 -9.01 -1.86 -1.18
CA THR A 17 -8.42 -0.65 -1.77
C THR A 17 -8.29 0.42 -0.70
N ILE A 18 -7.09 0.98 -0.56
CA ILE A 18 -6.78 2.07 0.36
C ILE A 18 -6.11 3.22 -0.40
N SER A 19 -6.23 4.43 0.13
CA SER A 19 -5.51 5.58 -0.39
C SER A 19 -4.04 5.57 0.07
N ASN A 20 -3.14 6.10 -0.76
CA ASN A 20 -1.78 6.42 -0.36
C ASN A 20 -1.71 7.41 0.83
N PHE A 21 -2.78 8.18 1.08
CA PHE A 21 -2.91 9.01 2.27
C PHE A 21 -3.08 8.19 3.56
N GLU A 22 -3.81 7.08 3.52
CA GLU A 22 -4.14 6.27 4.70
C GLU A 22 -3.01 5.32 5.09
N LEU A 23 -2.26 4.85 4.08
CA LEU A 23 -1.24 3.82 4.23
C LEU A 23 -0.22 4.11 5.34
N PRO A 24 0.35 5.31 5.49
CA PRO A 24 1.34 5.56 6.54
C PRO A 24 0.79 5.31 7.93
N PHE A 25 -0.47 5.70 8.20
CA PHE A 25 -1.11 5.52 9.49
C PHE A 25 -1.46 4.05 9.74
N PHE A 26 -1.92 3.34 8.72
CA PHE A 26 -2.31 1.93 8.88
C PHE A 26 -1.07 1.03 9.04
N ALA A 27 0.02 1.34 8.33
CA ALA A 27 1.31 0.68 8.50
C ALA A 27 1.90 0.94 9.90
N GLU A 28 1.88 2.20 10.38
CA GLU A 28 2.37 2.56 11.72
C GLU A 28 1.58 1.86 12.83
N ASN A 29 0.27 1.68 12.66
CA ASN A 29 -0.56 0.94 13.61
C ASN A 29 -0.45 -0.60 13.47
N GLY A 30 0.34 -1.10 12.52
CA GLY A 30 0.50 -2.54 12.29
C GLY A 30 -0.75 -3.22 11.73
N TRP A 31 -1.63 -2.48 11.07
CA TRP A 31 -2.88 -3.00 10.51
C TRP A 31 -2.72 -3.53 9.08
N LEU A 32 -1.56 -3.31 8.46
CA LEU A 32 -1.22 -3.80 7.14
C LEU A 32 -0.14 -4.88 7.24
N ARG A 33 -0.24 -5.89 6.38
CA ARG A 33 0.80 -6.90 6.20
C ARG A 33 1.85 -6.36 5.22
N PRO A 34 3.16 -6.43 5.54
CA PRO A 34 4.22 -6.13 4.57
C PRO A 34 4.13 -7.07 3.37
N LEU A 35 4.38 -6.54 2.18
CA LEU A 35 4.29 -7.25 0.91
C LEU A 35 5.66 -7.67 0.34
N ASP A 36 6.75 -7.27 0.98
CA ASP A 36 8.12 -7.47 0.51
C ASP A 36 8.40 -8.95 0.19
N GLU A 37 7.99 -9.87 1.07
CA GLU A 37 8.18 -11.32 0.87
C GLU A 37 7.48 -11.85 -0.40
N TYR A 38 6.31 -11.31 -0.73
CA TYR A 38 5.56 -11.74 -1.93
C TYR A 38 6.20 -11.20 -3.20
N VAL A 39 6.66 -9.95 -3.16
CA VAL A 39 7.33 -9.29 -4.29
C VAL A 39 8.69 -9.94 -4.56
N ASP A 40 9.49 -10.17 -3.52
CA ASP A 40 10.82 -10.78 -3.65
C ASP A 40 10.75 -12.24 -4.15
N ALA A 41 9.63 -12.92 -3.88
CA ALA A 41 9.40 -14.31 -4.31
C ALA A 41 8.87 -14.43 -5.74
N ASP A 42 8.40 -13.34 -6.36
CA ASP A 42 7.82 -13.35 -7.70
C ASP A 42 8.83 -12.83 -8.74
N PRO A 43 9.51 -13.70 -9.49
CA PRO A 43 10.51 -13.28 -10.47
C PRO A 43 9.89 -12.61 -11.71
N ASP A 44 8.59 -12.77 -11.94
CA ASP A 44 7.89 -12.17 -13.09
C ASP A 44 7.40 -10.75 -12.77
N PHE A 45 7.38 -10.35 -11.49
CA PHE A 45 6.91 -9.05 -11.04
C PHE A 45 8.07 -8.07 -10.81
N ASP A 46 8.26 -7.14 -11.76
CA ASP A 46 9.28 -6.10 -11.64
C ASP A 46 8.80 -4.90 -10.82
N GLN A 47 9.12 -4.90 -9.53
CA GLN A 47 8.83 -3.78 -8.61
C GLN A 47 9.49 -2.45 -9.04
N GLN A 48 10.55 -2.48 -9.86
CA GLN A 48 11.23 -1.28 -10.36
C GLN A 48 10.51 -0.65 -11.57
N ASP A 49 9.59 -1.36 -12.21
CA ASP A 49 8.77 -0.84 -13.31
C ASP A 49 7.69 0.15 -12.81
N ILE A 50 7.36 0.11 -11.52
CA ILE A 50 6.43 1.05 -10.89
C ILE A 50 7.07 2.42 -10.75
N LEU A 51 6.35 3.46 -11.20
CA LEU A 51 6.79 4.86 -11.11
C LEU A 51 7.27 5.21 -9.69
N PRO A 52 8.46 5.83 -9.54
CA PRO A 52 9.06 6.06 -8.22
C PRO A 52 8.14 6.77 -7.21
N PRO A 53 7.39 7.83 -7.57
CA PRO A 53 6.50 8.50 -6.62
C PRO A 53 5.38 7.59 -6.08
N LEU A 54 4.87 6.67 -6.90
CA LEU A 54 3.85 5.72 -6.47
C LEU A 54 4.46 4.72 -5.49
N ARG A 55 5.61 4.12 -5.83
CA ARG A 55 6.30 3.17 -4.96
C ARG A 55 6.66 3.78 -3.61
N GLU A 56 7.19 5.00 -3.60
CA GLU A 56 7.51 5.74 -2.36
C GLU A 56 6.26 5.98 -1.51
N SER A 57 5.13 6.33 -2.14
CA SER A 57 3.87 6.55 -1.41
C SER A 57 3.27 5.29 -0.79
N LEU A 58 3.69 4.12 -1.25
CA LEU A 58 3.23 2.81 -0.76
C LEU A 58 4.23 2.12 0.17
N THR A 59 5.40 2.74 0.35
CA THR A 59 6.46 2.29 1.25
C THR A 59 6.39 3.11 2.52
N HIS A 60 6.32 2.45 3.68
CA HIS A 60 6.31 3.17 4.95
C HIS A 60 7.72 3.61 5.36
N LYS A 61 7.83 4.44 6.41
CA LYS A 61 9.11 4.98 6.89
C LYS A 61 10.08 3.92 7.41
N ASP A 62 9.59 2.73 7.72
CA ASP A 62 10.40 1.55 8.08
C ASP A 62 11.06 0.88 6.87
N GLY A 63 10.81 1.39 5.66
CA GLY A 63 11.38 0.89 4.41
C GLY A 63 10.62 -0.30 3.82
N LYS A 64 9.50 -0.72 4.41
CA LYS A 64 8.72 -1.86 3.94
C LYS A 64 7.57 -1.44 3.03
N LEU A 65 7.27 -2.28 2.06
CA LEU A 65 6.16 -2.10 1.14
C LEU A 65 4.87 -2.65 1.77
N TYR A 66 3.81 -1.85 1.83
CA TYR A 66 2.54 -2.27 2.46
C TYR A 66 1.33 -2.33 1.51
N ALA A 67 1.48 -1.87 0.26
CA ALA A 67 0.44 -1.96 -0.76
C ALA A 67 1.03 -1.91 -2.18
N GLN A 68 0.22 -2.27 -3.17
CA GLN A 68 0.55 -2.13 -4.60
C GLN A 68 -0.39 -1.12 -5.28
N PRO A 69 0.09 -0.35 -6.27
CA PRO A 69 -0.73 0.63 -6.95
C PRO A 69 -1.71 -0.07 -7.88
N PHE A 70 -3.01 0.16 -7.69
CA PHE A 70 -4.03 -0.27 -8.66
C PHE A 70 -4.13 0.72 -9.85
N TYR A 71 -4.03 2.02 -9.55
CA TYR A 71 -3.91 3.10 -10.54
C TYR A 71 -3.18 4.29 -9.90
N GLY A 72 -2.73 5.23 -10.73
CA GLY A 72 -2.18 6.52 -10.28
C GLY A 72 -2.89 7.68 -10.96
N GLU A 73 -3.09 8.77 -10.23
CA GLU A 73 -3.71 10.00 -10.75
C GLU A 73 -2.86 11.22 -10.40
N SER A 74 -2.99 12.26 -11.22
CA SER A 74 -2.44 13.58 -10.99
C SER A 74 -3.41 14.62 -11.56
N SER A 75 -3.23 15.87 -11.18
CA SER A 75 -3.98 17.00 -11.73
C SER A 75 -3.00 18.00 -12.34
N PHE A 76 -3.38 18.58 -13.47
CA PHE A 76 -2.62 19.63 -14.13
C PHE A 76 -3.53 20.82 -14.43
N LEU A 77 -2.95 22.02 -14.45
CA LEU A 77 -3.62 23.22 -14.92
C LEU A 77 -3.60 23.22 -16.46
N MET A 78 -4.71 23.64 -17.07
CA MET A 78 -4.80 23.85 -18.53
C MET A 78 -4.21 25.20 -18.93
#